data_AF-A0A7J2XAX4-F1
#
_entry.id   AF-A0A7J2XAX4-F1
#
_cell.length_a   1.000
_cell.length_b   1.000
_cell.length_c   1.000
_cell.angle_alpha   90.00
_cell.angle_beta   90.00
_cell.angle_gamma   90.00
#
_symmetry.space_group_name_H-M   'P 1'
#
loop_
_entity.id
_entity.type
_entity.pdbx_description
1 polymer ?
#
loop_
_entity_poly.entity_id
_entity_poly.type
_entity_poly.pdbx_seq_one_letter_code
_entity_poly.pdbx_strand_id
1 'polypeptide(L)'
;MEGISFYNYAAVVKNLRGVIYWKGKEKLDWLLSRFRYRYLGLVPSMHGMITGRKNIIDLYYPNERIRDAKDVISKELGEELSEAICLSSVYICPIITNAPDDFLDLSVSEVKTKEELGDRDWRLHLRIADYTVLDFYTWAVRQAYEGLKEKKRVEDLLRERKERIERDKKRYWRIGGEEGRTFLLYLDPLEIVYGRGLLEEVLAIGEDVYAIFGIVAVVVV
;
A
#
# COMPACT_ATOMS: atom_id res chain seq x y z
N MET A 1 -22.41 8.67 -5.18
CA MET A 1 -20.95 8.71 -5.03
C MET A 1 -20.34 7.93 -6.17
N GLU A 2 -19.32 8.47 -6.83
CA GLU A 2 -18.74 7.87 -8.03
C GLU A 2 -17.85 6.67 -7.65
N GLY A 3 -18.28 5.48 -8.04
CA GLY A 3 -17.38 4.33 -8.17
C GLY A 3 -16.66 4.38 -9.51
N ILE A 4 -15.60 3.59 -9.67
CA ILE A 4 -14.90 3.48 -10.95
C ILE A 4 -15.47 2.34 -11.79
N SER A 5 -15.68 2.57 -13.09
CA SER A 5 -16.05 1.50 -14.01
C SER A 5 -14.90 0.50 -14.18
N PHE A 6 -15.22 -0.78 -14.43
CA PHE A 6 -14.21 -1.84 -14.51
C PHE A 6 -13.11 -1.56 -15.56
N TYR A 7 -13.45 -1.02 -16.73
CA TYR A 7 -12.45 -0.72 -17.77
C TYR A 7 -11.51 0.43 -17.36
N ASN A 8 -12.02 1.44 -16.65
CA ASN A 8 -11.21 2.52 -16.10
C ASN A 8 -10.33 2.00 -14.97
N TYR A 9 -10.88 1.17 -14.08
CA TYR A 9 -10.12 0.53 -13.01
C TYR A 9 -8.93 -0.26 -13.57
N ALA A 10 -9.17 -1.14 -14.55
CA ALA A 10 -8.12 -1.91 -15.19
C ALA A 10 -7.05 -1.02 -15.85
N ALA A 11 -7.46 0.08 -16.49
CA ALA A 11 -6.55 1.05 -17.09
C ALA A 11 -5.69 1.79 -16.03
N VAL A 12 -6.28 2.12 -14.88
CA VAL A 12 -5.58 2.77 -13.76
C VAL A 12 -4.57 1.80 -13.15
N VAL A 13 -4.97 0.58 -12.77
CA VAL A 13 -4.08 -0.44 -12.19
C VAL A 13 -2.81 -0.64 -13.04
N LYS A 14 -2.97 -0.72 -14.37
CA LYS A 14 -1.83 -0.90 -15.29
C LYS A 14 -0.82 0.27 -15.29
N ASN A 15 -1.27 1.48 -14.97
CA ASN A 15 -0.48 2.71 -15.14
C ASN A 15 -0.09 3.38 -13.82
N LEU A 16 -0.75 3.04 -12.72
CA LEU A 16 -0.48 3.54 -11.39
C LEU A 16 0.87 3.03 -10.89
N ARG A 17 1.58 3.88 -10.15
CA ARG A 17 2.89 3.58 -9.55
C ARG A 17 2.98 3.86 -8.07
N GLY A 18 1.94 4.45 -7.51
CA GLY A 18 1.78 4.54 -6.08
C GLY A 18 0.59 5.38 -5.69
N VAL A 19 0.11 5.13 -4.48
CA VAL A 19 -0.82 6.00 -3.77
C VAL A 19 0.00 7.02 -2.99
N ILE A 20 -0.33 8.29 -3.11
CA ILE A 20 0.29 9.36 -2.33
C ILE A 20 -0.41 9.44 -0.98
N TYR A 21 0.37 9.38 0.09
CA TYR A 21 -0.05 9.77 1.44
C TYR A 21 0.95 10.81 1.91
N TRP A 22 0.54 12.06 2.12
CA TRP A 22 1.51 13.17 2.21
C TRP A 22 1.06 14.24 3.19
N LYS A 23 1.95 14.60 4.13
CA LYS A 23 1.70 15.68 5.08
C LYS A 23 2.47 16.94 4.67
N GLY A 24 1.78 18.08 4.60
CA GLY A 24 2.37 19.36 4.21
C GLY A 24 2.67 19.47 2.71
N LYS A 25 3.45 20.49 2.31
CA LYS A 25 3.77 20.78 0.88
C LYS A 25 5.20 20.48 0.48
N GLU A 26 6.08 20.17 1.44
CA GLU A 26 7.50 19.99 1.19
C GLU A 26 7.79 18.74 0.34
N LYS A 27 8.82 18.82 -0.52
CA LYS A 27 9.30 17.74 -1.41
C LYS A 27 8.27 17.12 -2.38
N LEU A 28 7.02 17.58 -2.39
CA LEU A 28 6.01 17.06 -3.30
C LEU A 28 6.39 17.30 -4.76
N ASP A 29 6.82 18.51 -5.12
CA ASP A 29 7.29 18.81 -6.49
C ASP A 29 8.50 17.97 -6.90
N TRP A 30 9.39 17.67 -5.94
CA TRP A 30 10.51 16.77 -6.12
C TRP A 30 10.00 15.37 -6.48
N LEU A 31 9.04 14.82 -5.73
CA LEU A 31 8.47 13.50 -6.01
C LEU A 31 7.81 13.49 -7.40
N LEU A 32 6.94 14.47 -7.65
CA LEU A 32 6.17 14.58 -8.89
C LEU A 32 7.07 14.68 -10.14
N SER A 33 8.23 15.33 -10.03
CA SER A 33 9.20 15.45 -11.13
C SER A 33 9.80 14.10 -11.60
N ARG A 34 9.72 13.06 -10.76
CA ARG A 34 10.27 11.70 -11.02
C ARG A 34 9.28 10.77 -11.71
N PHE A 35 7.98 11.06 -11.67
CA PHE A 35 6.90 10.23 -12.22
C PHE A 35 6.26 10.82 -13.49
N ARG A 36 7.05 11.43 -14.38
CA ARG A 36 6.54 12.20 -15.54
C ARG A 36 5.59 11.45 -16.48
N TYR A 37 5.66 10.12 -16.53
CA TYR A 37 4.90 9.29 -17.49
C TYR A 37 4.01 8.23 -16.85
N ARG A 38 3.83 8.27 -15.53
CA ARG A 38 3.08 7.25 -14.79
C ARG A 38 2.19 7.91 -13.76
N TYR A 39 1.05 7.29 -13.47
CA TYR A 39 0.10 7.88 -12.54
C TYR A 39 0.57 7.70 -11.10
N LEU A 40 0.36 8.74 -10.31
CA LEU A 40 0.29 8.67 -8.87
C LEU A 40 -1.14 9.00 -8.46
N GLY A 41 -1.66 8.26 -7.49
CA GLY A 41 -3.06 8.32 -7.09
C GLY A 41 -3.25 9.09 -5.80
N LEU A 42 -4.28 9.94 -5.77
CA LEU A 42 -4.81 10.55 -4.55
C LEU A 42 -6.00 9.72 -4.05
N VAL A 43 -6.02 9.44 -2.75
CA VAL A 43 -7.16 8.79 -2.12
C VAL A 43 -8.35 9.77 -2.01
N PRO A 44 -9.60 9.29 -1.85
CA PRO A 44 -10.80 10.14 -1.81
C PRO A 44 -10.74 11.33 -0.86
N SER A 45 -10.21 11.15 0.36
CA SER A 45 -10.03 12.23 1.32
C SER A 45 -9.04 13.32 0.88
N MET A 46 -8.18 13.01 -0.11
CA MET A 46 -7.16 13.91 -0.67
C MET A 46 -7.50 14.44 -2.06
N HIS A 47 -8.69 14.15 -2.60
CA HIS A 47 -9.08 14.59 -3.95
C HIS A 47 -8.94 16.11 -4.12
N GLY A 48 -8.41 16.52 -5.26
CA GLY A 48 -8.21 17.93 -5.58
C GLY A 48 -7.15 18.67 -4.75
N MET A 49 -6.46 18.01 -3.81
CA MET A 49 -5.36 18.64 -3.06
C MET A 49 -4.15 18.96 -3.95
N ILE A 50 -3.94 18.18 -5.02
CA ILE A 50 -2.90 18.43 -6.02
C ILE A 50 -3.58 18.64 -7.38
N THR A 51 -3.53 19.88 -7.89
CA THR A 51 -4.16 20.25 -9.17
C THR A 51 -3.12 20.61 -10.23
N GLY A 52 -3.52 20.62 -11.50
CA GLY A 52 -2.69 21.09 -12.62
C GLY A 52 -1.60 20.10 -13.10
N ARG A 53 -1.56 18.88 -12.55
CA ARG A 53 -0.57 17.84 -12.91
C ARG A 53 -1.26 16.67 -13.62
N LYS A 54 -0.92 16.45 -14.90
CA LYS A 54 -1.53 15.38 -15.73
C LYS A 54 -1.25 13.95 -15.23
N ASN A 55 -0.22 13.77 -14.42
CA ASN A 55 0.20 12.48 -13.89
C ASN A 55 -0.35 12.18 -12.49
N ILE A 56 -1.18 13.08 -11.95
CA ILE A 56 -1.91 12.87 -10.70
C ILE A 56 -3.36 12.59 -11.04
N ILE A 57 -3.90 11.52 -10.48
CA ILE A 57 -5.29 11.12 -10.67
C ILE A 57 -5.95 10.90 -9.33
N ASP A 58 -7.25 11.18 -9.28
CA ASP A 58 -8.10 10.84 -8.15
C ASP A 58 -8.47 9.36 -8.24
N LEU A 59 -8.21 8.61 -7.17
CA LEU A 59 -8.58 7.20 -7.05
C LEU A 59 -9.98 7.06 -6.46
N TYR A 60 -10.67 6.02 -6.90
CA TYR A 60 -12.02 5.69 -6.45
C TYR A 60 -12.08 4.23 -6.02
N TYR A 61 -13.04 3.89 -5.17
CA TYR A 61 -13.28 2.50 -4.79
C TYR A 61 -13.81 1.69 -5.97
N PRO A 62 -13.24 0.50 -6.27
CA PRO A 62 -13.72 -0.35 -7.35
C PRO A 62 -15.11 -0.95 -7.11
N ASN A 63 -15.50 -1.10 -5.84
CA ASN A 63 -16.84 -1.51 -5.43
C ASN A 63 -17.15 -0.99 -4.01
N GLU A 64 -18.40 -1.15 -3.58
CA GLU A 64 -18.87 -0.71 -2.25
C GLU A 64 -18.22 -1.50 -1.11
N ARG A 65 -17.97 -2.80 -1.27
CA ARG A 65 -17.37 -3.63 -0.22
C ARG A 65 -15.97 -3.16 0.20
N ILE A 66 -15.15 -2.69 -0.74
CA ILE A 66 -13.84 -2.11 -0.41
C ILE A 66 -13.99 -0.81 0.38
N ARG A 67 -14.99 0.02 0.05
CA ARG A 67 -15.30 1.24 0.79
C ARG A 67 -15.74 0.90 2.22
N ASP A 68 -16.67 -0.04 2.35
CA ASP A 68 -17.19 -0.47 3.66
C ASP A 68 -16.07 -1.04 4.53
N ALA A 69 -15.16 -1.84 3.94
CA ALA A 69 -14.01 -2.38 4.67
C ALA A 69 -13.07 -1.27 5.13
N LYS A 70 -12.83 -0.27 4.27
CA LYS A 70 -12.09 0.94 4.64
C LYS A 70 -12.80 1.68 5.79
N ASP A 71 -14.12 1.83 5.75
CA ASP A 71 -14.90 2.51 6.81
C ASP A 71 -14.72 1.80 8.16
N VAL A 72 -14.72 0.46 8.19
CA VAL A 72 -14.42 -0.32 9.41
C VAL A 72 -13.02 -0.03 9.93
N ILE A 73 -12.01 -0.07 9.06
CA ILE A 73 -10.60 0.18 9.42
C ILE A 73 -10.40 1.64 9.90
N SER A 74 -11.14 2.59 9.32
CA SER A 74 -11.03 4.02 9.63
C SER A 74 -11.39 4.38 11.06
N LYS A 75 -12.20 3.54 11.74
CA LYS A 75 -12.52 3.71 13.16
C LYS A 75 -11.27 3.71 14.04
N GLU A 76 -10.24 3.00 13.58
CA GLU A 76 -9.02 2.72 14.32
C GLU A 76 -7.79 3.48 13.78
N LEU A 77 -7.74 3.75 12.47
CA LEU A 77 -6.60 4.38 11.80
C LEU A 77 -6.86 5.80 11.30
N GLY A 78 -8.12 6.24 11.34
CA GLY A 78 -8.56 7.44 10.65
C GLY A 78 -8.75 7.21 9.15
N GLU A 79 -9.39 8.18 8.50
CA GLU A 79 -9.86 8.08 7.12
C GLU A 79 -8.69 7.94 6.13
N GLU A 80 -7.85 8.96 6.00
CA GLU A 80 -6.79 9.05 4.98
C GLU A 80 -5.84 7.84 4.98
N LEU A 81 -5.41 7.40 6.16
CA LEU A 81 -4.49 6.27 6.31
C LEU A 81 -5.16 4.95 5.90
N SER A 82 -6.42 4.75 6.27
CA SER A 82 -7.20 3.57 5.89
C SER A 82 -7.43 3.51 4.39
N GLU A 83 -7.71 4.65 3.76
CA GLU A 83 -7.84 4.74 2.31
C GLU A 83 -6.53 4.38 1.61
N ALA A 84 -5.41 4.92 2.08
CA ALA A 84 -4.10 4.66 1.49
C ALA A 84 -3.75 3.18 1.54
N ILE A 85 -3.99 2.51 2.68
CA ILE A 85 -3.74 1.08 2.85
C ILE A 85 -4.67 0.23 1.96
N CYS A 86 -5.98 0.48 2.01
CA CYS A 86 -6.93 -0.33 1.25
C CYS A 86 -6.74 -0.15 -0.27
N LEU A 87 -6.61 1.09 -0.73
CA LEU A 87 -6.51 1.39 -2.16
C LEU A 87 -5.14 1.01 -2.73
N SER A 88 -4.05 1.10 -1.97
CA SER A 88 -2.74 0.62 -2.45
C SER A 88 -2.72 -0.88 -2.69
N SER A 89 -3.33 -1.68 -1.80
CA SER A 89 -3.51 -3.12 -2.02
C SER A 89 -4.36 -3.37 -3.26
N VAL A 90 -5.56 -2.78 -3.32
CA VAL A 90 -6.53 -3.05 -4.40
C VAL A 90 -6.01 -2.58 -5.76
N TYR A 91 -5.35 -1.43 -5.84
CA TYR A 91 -4.73 -0.95 -7.07
C TYR A 91 -3.32 -1.55 -7.34
N ILE A 92 -2.84 -2.44 -6.47
CA ILE A 92 -1.59 -3.21 -6.63
C ILE A 92 -0.39 -2.28 -6.85
N CYS A 93 -0.20 -1.32 -5.95
CA CYS A 93 0.91 -0.38 -6.02
C CYS A 93 1.39 0.02 -4.61
N PRO A 94 2.61 0.57 -4.48
CA PRO A 94 3.11 1.00 -3.18
C PRO A 94 2.41 2.28 -2.69
N ILE A 95 2.47 2.52 -1.39
CA ILE A 95 2.21 3.85 -0.82
C ILE A 95 3.51 4.65 -0.92
N ILE A 96 3.43 5.94 -1.23
CA ILE A 96 4.57 6.86 -1.21
C ILE A 96 4.27 7.97 -0.20
N THR A 97 5.18 8.16 0.76
CA THR A 97 4.97 9.06 1.89
C THR A 97 6.21 9.86 2.29
N ASN A 98 5.98 11.03 2.87
CA ASN A 98 6.96 11.80 3.64
C ASN A 98 6.73 11.74 5.16
N ALA A 99 5.70 11.01 5.60
CA ALA A 99 5.30 10.86 6.99
C ALA A 99 5.41 9.37 7.38
N PRO A 100 6.64 8.83 7.55
CA PRO A 100 6.84 7.42 7.89
C PRO A 100 6.26 7.05 9.25
N ASP A 101 6.24 7.99 10.20
CA ASP A 101 5.83 7.74 11.60
C ASP A 101 4.39 7.21 11.70
N ASP A 102 3.51 7.60 10.78
CA ASP A 102 2.11 7.12 10.73
C ASP A 102 2.01 5.62 10.40
N PHE A 103 3.07 5.02 9.86
CA PHE A 103 3.11 3.65 9.38
C PHE A 103 3.98 2.73 10.24
N LEU A 104 4.83 3.28 11.13
CA LEU A 104 5.80 2.49 11.90
C LEU A 104 5.12 1.42 12.75
N ASP A 105 4.10 1.80 13.51
CA ASP A 105 3.35 0.89 14.39
C ASP A 105 2.49 -0.13 13.63
N LEU A 106 2.30 0.06 12.32
CA LEU A 106 1.56 -0.85 11.45
C LEU A 106 2.49 -1.78 10.65
N SER A 107 3.80 -1.54 10.73
CA SER A 107 4.78 -2.22 9.88
C SER A 107 5.16 -3.59 10.43
N VAL A 108 5.17 -4.58 9.54
CA VAL A 108 5.61 -5.96 9.86
C VAL A 108 7.13 -6.07 9.75
N SER A 109 7.73 -5.25 8.88
CA SER A 109 9.17 -5.19 8.67
C SER A 109 9.58 -3.89 7.97
N GLU A 110 10.86 -3.56 8.06
CA GLU A 110 11.44 -2.34 7.51
C GLU A 110 12.74 -2.59 6.76
N VAL A 111 13.04 -1.71 5.80
CA VAL A 111 14.33 -1.57 5.12
C VAL A 111 14.89 -0.18 5.46
N LYS A 112 16.05 -0.15 6.12
CA LYS A 112 16.79 1.08 6.41
C LYS A 112 17.88 1.32 5.38
N THR A 113 18.26 2.58 5.21
CA THR A 113 19.37 2.98 4.36
C THR A 113 20.15 4.15 4.96
N LYS A 114 21.48 4.13 4.78
CA LYS A 114 22.37 5.26 5.01
C LYS A 114 22.71 6.01 3.72
N GLU A 115 22.32 5.46 2.57
CA GLU A 115 22.67 6.00 1.27
C GLU A 115 21.82 7.23 0.93
N GLU A 116 22.49 8.27 0.41
CA GLU A 116 21.81 9.35 -0.28
C GLU A 116 21.50 8.92 -1.72
N LEU A 117 20.23 8.64 -1.99
CA LEU A 117 19.80 8.13 -3.28
C LEU A 117 19.75 9.24 -4.33
N GLY A 118 20.52 9.08 -5.41
CA GLY A 118 20.41 9.90 -6.61
C GLY A 118 19.17 9.57 -7.43
N ASP A 119 18.90 10.36 -8.48
CA ASP A 119 17.72 10.19 -9.34
C ASP A 119 17.59 8.80 -9.98
N ARG A 120 18.74 8.22 -10.36
CA ARG A 120 18.78 6.89 -10.98
C ARG A 120 18.41 5.81 -9.97
N ASP A 121 18.89 5.94 -8.74
CA ASP A 121 18.67 4.97 -7.67
C ASP A 121 17.22 5.04 -7.20
N TRP A 122 16.66 6.24 -7.04
CA TRP A 122 15.24 6.41 -6.77
C TRP A 122 14.36 5.71 -7.80
N ARG A 123 14.61 5.92 -9.10
CA ARG A 123 13.84 5.24 -10.17
C ARG A 123 13.96 3.72 -10.11
N LEU A 124 15.14 3.20 -9.75
CA LEU A 124 15.36 1.77 -9.58
C LEU A 124 14.55 1.24 -8.39
N HIS A 125 14.71 1.84 -7.22
CA HIS A 125 14.13 1.32 -5.99
C HIS A 125 12.62 1.52 -5.90
N LEU A 126 12.06 2.58 -6.50
CA LEU A 126 10.62 2.73 -6.67
C LEU A 126 10.03 1.60 -7.54
N ARG A 127 10.76 1.15 -8.57
CA ARG A 127 10.35 -0.01 -9.38
C ARG A 127 10.45 -1.32 -8.60
N ILE A 128 11.47 -1.47 -7.76
CA ILE A 128 11.59 -2.65 -6.89
C ILE A 128 10.39 -2.69 -5.92
N ALA A 129 9.99 -1.54 -5.33
CA ALA A 129 8.81 -1.45 -4.48
C ALA A 129 7.49 -1.76 -5.23
N ASP A 130 7.34 -1.29 -6.47
CA ASP A 130 6.23 -1.65 -7.36
C ASP A 130 6.17 -3.18 -7.58
N TYR A 131 7.32 -3.81 -7.84
CA TYR A 131 7.41 -5.26 -7.99
C TYR A 131 7.17 -6.02 -6.69
N THR A 132 7.57 -5.48 -5.54
CA THR A 132 7.23 -6.05 -4.23
C THR A 132 5.72 -6.23 -4.11
N VAL A 133 4.93 -5.16 -4.29
CA VAL A 133 3.46 -5.25 -4.16
C VAL A 133 2.86 -6.20 -5.20
N LEU A 134 3.29 -6.10 -6.46
CA LEU A 134 2.82 -6.95 -7.55
C LEU A 134 3.07 -8.45 -7.28
N ASP A 135 4.28 -8.82 -6.87
CA ASP A 135 4.69 -10.21 -6.66
C ASP A 135 4.02 -10.82 -5.41
N PHE A 136 3.67 -9.99 -4.43
CA PHE A 136 2.92 -10.42 -3.26
C PHE A 136 1.43 -10.58 -3.53
N TYR A 137 0.81 -9.66 -4.28
CA TYR A 137 -0.64 -9.47 -4.28
C TYR A 137 -1.44 -10.76 -4.49
N THR A 138 -1.21 -11.47 -5.61
CA THR A 138 -1.99 -12.69 -5.93
C THR A 138 -1.80 -13.76 -4.87
N TRP A 139 -0.58 -13.94 -4.37
CA TRP A 139 -0.30 -14.94 -3.34
C TRP A 139 -0.93 -14.56 -1.99
N ALA A 140 -0.76 -13.31 -1.57
CA ALA A 140 -1.23 -12.80 -0.29
C ALA A 140 -2.76 -12.83 -0.19
N VAL A 141 -3.45 -12.36 -1.24
CA VAL A 141 -4.92 -12.35 -1.29
C VAL A 141 -5.47 -13.78 -1.30
N ARG A 142 -4.91 -14.68 -2.12
CA ARG A 142 -5.35 -16.08 -2.17
C ARG A 142 -5.09 -16.82 -0.87
N GLN A 143 -3.91 -16.65 -0.28
CA GLN A 143 -3.60 -17.26 1.01
C GLN A 143 -4.58 -16.77 2.08
N ALA A 144 -4.95 -15.48 2.09
CA ALA A 144 -5.92 -14.96 3.06
C ALA A 144 -7.31 -15.56 2.80
N TYR A 145 -7.75 -15.57 1.54
CA TYR A 145 -9.04 -16.14 1.14
C TYR A 145 -9.17 -17.62 1.51
N GLU A 146 -8.26 -18.45 1.02
CA GLU A 146 -8.28 -19.91 1.23
C GLU A 146 -8.07 -20.24 2.70
N GLY A 147 -7.08 -19.62 3.35
CA GLY A 147 -6.76 -19.89 4.75
C GLY A 147 -7.89 -19.56 5.71
N LEU A 148 -8.54 -18.41 5.55
CA LEU A 148 -9.64 -18.00 6.42
C LEU A 148 -10.92 -18.82 6.14
N LYS A 149 -11.20 -19.18 4.88
CA LYS A 149 -12.33 -20.07 4.53
C LYS A 149 -12.14 -21.49 5.08
N GLU A 150 -10.92 -22.01 5.07
CA GLU A 150 -10.55 -23.30 5.65
C GLU A 150 -10.41 -23.26 7.18
N LYS A 151 -10.68 -22.10 7.83
CA LYS A 151 -10.55 -21.90 9.28
C LYS A 151 -9.15 -22.23 9.81
N LYS A 152 -8.10 -21.96 9.02
CA LYS A 152 -6.72 -21.97 9.53
C LYS A 152 -6.59 -20.89 10.60
N ARG A 153 -5.68 -21.11 11.54
CA ARG A 153 -5.33 -20.11 12.55
C ARG A 153 -4.73 -18.90 11.84
N VAL A 154 -5.21 -17.70 12.15
CA VAL A 154 -4.75 -16.45 11.54
C VAL A 154 -3.25 -16.27 11.78
N GLU A 155 -2.75 -16.66 12.95
CA GLU A 155 -1.33 -16.53 13.29
C GLU A 155 -0.41 -17.38 12.40
N ASP A 156 -0.88 -18.55 11.94
CA ASP A 156 -0.11 -19.37 11.00
C ASP A 156 0.01 -18.68 9.64
N LEU A 157 -1.07 -18.04 9.17
CA LEU A 157 -1.07 -17.23 7.96
C LEU A 157 -0.11 -16.04 8.09
N LEU A 158 -0.19 -15.30 9.20
CA LEU A 158 0.68 -14.14 9.45
C LEU A 158 2.16 -14.54 9.54
N ARG A 159 2.48 -15.69 10.14
CA ARG A 159 3.85 -16.22 10.16
C ARG A 159 4.39 -16.45 8.76
N GLU A 160 3.62 -17.12 7.89
CA GLU A 160 4.03 -17.38 6.50
C GLU A 160 4.26 -16.07 5.71
N ARG A 161 3.40 -15.07 5.94
CA ARG A 161 3.50 -13.73 5.34
C ARG A 161 4.76 -13.01 5.78
N LYS A 162 5.06 -13.01 7.07
CA LYS A 162 6.29 -12.43 7.62
C LYS A 162 7.55 -13.10 7.07
N GLU A 163 7.58 -14.43 6.99
CA GLU A 163 8.71 -15.17 6.39
C GLU A 163 8.93 -14.83 4.91
N ARG A 164 7.84 -14.58 4.17
CA ARG A 164 7.93 -14.17 2.76
C ARG A 164 8.41 -12.72 2.62
N ILE A 165 7.97 -11.81 3.50
CA ILE A 165 8.46 -10.43 3.59
C ILE A 165 9.97 -10.39 3.85
N GLU A 166 10.48 -11.16 4.82
CA GLU A 166 11.92 -11.19 5.13
C GLU A 166 12.77 -11.72 3.96
N ARG A 167 12.21 -12.63 3.14
CA ARG A 167 12.88 -13.07 1.90
C ARG A 167 12.90 -11.97 0.85
N ASP A 168 11.81 -11.20 0.71
CA ASP A 168 11.70 -10.11 -0.25
C ASP A 168 12.63 -8.93 0.06
N LYS A 169 12.87 -8.64 1.34
CA LYS A 169 13.81 -7.59 1.79
C LYS A 169 15.19 -7.68 1.17
N LYS A 170 15.64 -8.90 0.81
CA LYS A 170 16.92 -9.13 0.12
C LYS A 170 17.02 -8.42 -1.23
N ARG A 171 15.90 -8.04 -1.87
CA ARG A 171 15.90 -7.23 -3.11
C ARG A 171 16.57 -5.87 -2.92
N TYR A 172 16.59 -5.35 -1.70
CA TYR A 172 17.13 -4.04 -1.38
C TYR A 172 18.60 -4.07 -0.95
N TRP A 173 19.32 -5.19 -1.11
CA TRP A 173 20.71 -5.36 -0.66
C TRP A 173 21.69 -4.25 -1.07
N ARG A 174 21.41 -3.50 -2.15
CA ARG A 174 22.25 -2.38 -2.62
C ARG A 174 22.18 -1.14 -1.73
N ILE A 175 21.08 -0.97 -1.02
CA ILE A 175 20.81 0.22 -0.18
C ILE A 175 20.44 -0.17 1.26
N GLY A 176 20.07 -1.42 1.48
CA GLY A 176 19.60 -1.96 2.74
C GLY A 176 20.75 -2.12 3.73
N GLY A 177 20.56 -1.59 4.93
CA GLY A 177 21.45 -1.78 6.07
C GLY A 177 20.67 -1.95 7.37
N GLU A 178 21.37 -2.25 8.46
CA GLU A 178 20.78 -2.39 9.80
C GLU A 178 20.45 -1.05 10.46
N GLU A 179 21.10 0.02 9.99
CA GLU A 179 21.02 1.37 10.54
C GLU A 179 20.70 2.39 9.44
N GLY A 180 20.31 3.60 9.86
CA GLY A 180 19.98 4.70 8.96
C GLY A 180 18.50 5.05 8.98
N ARG A 181 18.06 5.84 7.99
CA ARG A 181 16.66 6.24 7.86
C ARG A 181 15.83 5.11 7.27
N THR A 182 14.56 5.05 7.63
CA THR A 182 13.59 4.17 6.97
C THR A 182 13.48 4.56 5.49
N PHE A 183 13.70 3.59 4.62
CA PHE A 183 13.48 3.72 3.19
C PHE A 183 12.15 3.09 2.77
N LEU A 184 11.85 1.90 3.32
CA LEU A 184 10.65 1.16 2.98
C LEU A 184 10.09 0.41 4.18
N LEU A 185 8.77 0.44 4.34
CA LEU A 185 8.04 -0.37 5.31
C LEU A 185 7.18 -1.38 4.58
N TYR A 186 7.09 -2.59 5.13
CA TYR A 186 6.14 -3.61 4.69
C TYR A 186 4.93 -3.56 5.61
N LEU A 187 3.75 -3.37 5.02
CA LEU A 187 2.48 -3.46 5.71
C LEU A 187 1.76 -4.74 5.31
N ASP A 188 1.11 -5.35 6.29
CA ASP A 188 0.22 -6.47 6.09
C ASP A 188 -1.19 -6.09 6.58
N PRO A 189 -2.11 -5.71 5.67
CA PRO A 189 -3.47 -5.34 6.06
C PRO A 189 -4.22 -6.46 6.81
N LEU A 190 -3.86 -7.74 6.59
CA LEU A 190 -4.43 -8.84 7.37
C LEU A 190 -3.95 -8.78 8.83
N GLU A 191 -2.65 -8.50 9.05
CA GLU A 191 -2.08 -8.33 10.40
C GLU A 191 -2.68 -7.14 11.11
N ILE A 192 -2.83 -6.00 10.40
CA ILE A 192 -3.42 -4.78 10.93
C ILE A 192 -4.86 -5.01 11.39
N VAL A 193 -5.69 -5.60 10.52
CA VAL A 193 -7.10 -5.88 10.82
C VAL A 193 -7.23 -6.91 11.94
N TYR A 194 -6.40 -7.95 11.95
CA TYR A 194 -6.41 -8.97 13.00
C TYR A 194 -5.97 -8.41 14.36
N GLY A 195 -4.84 -7.71 14.41
CA GLY A 195 -4.28 -7.16 15.64
C GLY A 195 -5.17 -6.10 16.31
N ARG A 196 -6.07 -5.48 15.54
CA ARG A 196 -7.07 -4.52 16.04
C ARG A 196 -8.44 -5.13 16.31
N GLY A 197 -8.59 -6.45 16.17
CA GLY A 197 -9.87 -7.13 16.41
C GLY A 197 -10.97 -6.82 15.40
N LEU A 198 -10.62 -6.30 14.21
CA LEU A 198 -11.58 -5.89 13.18
C LEU A 198 -11.89 -7.01 12.16
N LEU A 199 -11.21 -8.16 12.25
CA LEU A 199 -11.25 -9.19 11.21
C LEU A 199 -12.66 -9.73 10.95
N GLU A 200 -13.42 -10.05 11.99
CA GLU A 200 -14.78 -10.56 11.82
C GLU A 200 -15.72 -9.54 11.16
N GLU A 201 -15.61 -8.27 11.56
CA GLU A 201 -16.42 -7.18 10.99
C GLU A 201 -16.08 -6.96 9.52
N VAL A 202 -14.79 -6.96 9.15
CA VAL A 202 -14.36 -6.83 7.76
C VAL A 202 -14.85 -8.01 6.91
N LEU A 203 -14.71 -9.24 7.41
CA LEU A 203 -15.13 -10.44 6.67
C LEU A 203 -16.66 -10.52 6.48
N ALA A 204 -17.45 -9.94 7.39
CA ALA A 204 -18.91 -9.91 7.31
C ALA A 204 -19.45 -9.10 6.12
N ILE A 205 -18.64 -8.19 5.56
CA ILE A 205 -19.01 -7.33 4.42
C ILE A 205 -19.15 -8.15 3.12
N GLY A 206 -18.37 -9.22 2.97
CA GLY A 206 -18.44 -10.14 1.83
C GLY A 206 -17.10 -10.39 1.15
N GLU A 207 -17.11 -11.20 0.08
CA GLU A 207 -15.89 -11.79 -0.47
C GLU A 207 -14.94 -10.82 -1.18
N ASP A 208 -15.40 -9.67 -1.67
CA ASP A 208 -14.46 -8.75 -2.35
C ASP A 208 -13.47 -8.10 -1.38
N VAL A 209 -13.74 -8.12 -0.06
CA VAL A 209 -12.84 -7.51 0.94
C VAL A 209 -11.47 -8.18 0.98
N TYR A 210 -11.35 -9.45 0.56
CA TYR A 210 -10.05 -10.12 0.52
C TYR A 210 -9.04 -9.40 -0.37
N ALA A 211 -9.48 -8.58 -1.34
CA ALA A 211 -8.61 -7.76 -2.18
C ALA A 211 -7.81 -6.70 -1.39
N ILE A 212 -8.22 -6.35 -0.16
CA ILE A 212 -7.45 -5.44 0.69
C ILE A 212 -6.31 -6.15 1.44
N PHE A 213 -6.30 -7.49 1.48
CA PHE A 213 -5.29 -8.27 2.20
C PHE A 213 -4.02 -8.57 1.36
N GLY A 214 -3.73 -7.75 0.35
CA GLY A 214 -2.44 -7.74 -0.32
C GLY A 214 -1.38 -7.11 0.58
N ILE A 215 -0.15 -7.65 0.56
CA ILE A 215 0.98 -7.03 1.27
C ILE A 215 1.39 -5.77 0.51
N VAL A 216 1.53 -4.66 1.22
CA VAL A 216 1.80 -3.33 0.65
C VAL A 216 3.19 -2.88 1.06
N ALA A 217 3.90 -2.21 0.14
CA ALA A 217 5.14 -1.51 0.44
C ALA A 217 4.85 -0.01 0.60
N VAL A 218 5.39 0.61 1.64
CA VAL A 218 5.38 2.06 1.87
C VAL A 218 6.78 2.59 1.61
N VAL A 219 6.94 3.40 0.57
CA VAL A 219 8.21 4.05 0.25
C VAL A 219 8.28 5.42 0.93
N VAL A 220 9.34 5.63 1.70
CA VAL A 220 9.58 6.86 2.48
C VAL A 220 10.56 7.75 1.73
N VAL A 221 10.18 9.02 1.53
CA VAL A 221 10.89 9.98 0.67
C VAL A 221 11.52 11.15 1.43
#